data_AF-R9HHG2-F1
#
_entry.id   AF-R9HHG2-F1
#
_cell.length_a   1.000
_cell.length_b   1.000
_cell.length_c   1.000
_cell.angle_alpha   90.00
_cell.angle_beta   90.00
_cell.angle_gamma   90.00
#
_symmetry.space_group_name_H-M   'P 1'
#
loop_
_entity.id
_entity.type
_entity.pdbx_description
1 polymer ?
#
loop_
_entity_poly.entity_id
_entity_poly.type
_entity_poly.pdbx_seq_one_letter_code
_entity_poly.pdbx_strand_id
1 'polypeptide(L)'
;MPTISERLAALFSRDMRTVLRNPRAISMLANPSARVQMAAVRRDRSVICFIDKPVEKVQLAAVRNAPHNIHFIASPGERVQLSVIRARPSYIGFIPDPSEKVQLAAVERRPECVALIRKPAERVQLMAVLKDPQHIASIREPAMKVQLAAVQKEPEYIRHIEEPAEKVQHMAIQRNPDALRHIKSPAESVQLAAVQARGETVMYLADPPEAVQLAAVRSDPRNIRHIENPTEKVQLSVLHADRTAATLISSPAEEVKKQAASLYGLELGKDAGKKTKEARTHGSSAAPAKRTAAKKAGEAAGKKPSAGQVKEAVEKLDREIQEINREYYEAGLEAQYSGSGVERARELEEAGERRERKLAGACEKFNSSAVPDKKGCDMGNIIRELRAKGVAVESMKAEQWNTLMQGKAVKPPTVTGMAGKGSALMLSKTPAGYTLKAVNSINSISRQAGADM
;
A
#
# COMPACT_ATOMS: atom_id res chain seq x y z
N MET A 1 -35.56 4.01 75.67
CA MET A 1 -36.22 3.39 74.49
C MET A 1 -35.26 3.55 73.31
N PRO A 2 -34.79 2.48 72.67
CA PRO A 2 -33.93 2.62 71.51
C PRO A 2 -34.69 3.33 70.39
N THR A 3 -34.04 4.30 69.74
CA THR A 3 -34.58 5.04 68.60
C THR A 3 -34.84 4.11 67.42
N ILE A 4 -35.70 4.51 66.49
CA ILE A 4 -35.97 3.75 65.24
C ILE A 4 -34.65 3.46 64.50
N SER A 5 -33.73 4.43 64.51
CA SER A 5 -32.39 4.29 63.94
C SER A 5 -31.57 3.18 64.62
N GLU A 6 -31.61 3.08 65.96
CA GLU A 6 -30.91 2.04 66.71
C GLU A 6 -31.51 0.65 66.50
N ARG A 7 -32.84 0.54 66.40
CA ARG A 7 -33.52 -0.73 66.08
C ARG A 7 -33.18 -1.21 64.67
N LEU A 8 -33.17 -0.31 63.68
CA LEU A 8 -32.75 -0.64 62.31
C LEU A 8 -31.26 -0.98 62.22
N ALA A 9 -30.41 -0.30 63.00
CA ALA A 9 -28.98 -0.62 63.06
C ALA A 9 -28.70 -2.02 63.61
N ALA A 10 -29.49 -2.49 64.59
CA ALA A 10 -29.35 -3.83 65.16
C ALA A 10 -29.61 -4.97 64.16
N LEU A 11 -30.33 -4.70 63.06
CA LEU A 11 -30.56 -5.67 61.98
C LEU A 11 -29.33 -5.90 61.10
N PHE A 12 -28.31 -5.05 61.20
CA PHE A 12 -27.10 -5.15 60.39
C PHE A 12 -25.97 -5.85 61.15
N SER A 13 -25.20 -6.67 60.41
CA SER A 13 -23.92 -7.23 60.88
C SER A 13 -23.01 -6.15 61.49
N ARG A 14 -22.09 -6.56 62.37
CA ARG A 14 -21.10 -5.65 62.98
C ARG A 14 -20.32 -4.88 61.91
N ASP A 15 -19.86 -5.59 60.88
CA ASP A 15 -19.09 -5.04 59.76
C ASP A 15 -19.88 -4.01 58.94
N MET A 16 -21.18 -4.25 58.74
CA MET A 16 -22.04 -3.28 58.07
C MET A 16 -22.23 -2.03 58.94
N ARG A 17 -22.45 -2.20 60.25
CA ARG A 17 -22.59 -1.05 61.18
C ARG A 17 -21.32 -0.21 61.24
N THR A 18 -20.13 -0.82 61.24
CA THR A 18 -18.85 -0.09 61.27
C THR A 18 -18.66 0.75 60.01
N VAL A 19 -18.87 0.15 58.83
CA VAL A 19 -18.73 0.83 57.54
C VAL A 19 -19.79 1.93 57.34
N LEU A 20 -21.02 1.74 57.83
CA LEU A 20 -22.07 2.76 57.73
C LEU A 20 -21.78 4.01 58.58
N ARG A 21 -21.04 3.85 59.70
CA ARG A 21 -20.56 4.97 60.54
C ARG A 21 -19.34 5.65 59.93
N ASN A 22 -18.36 4.88 59.47
CA ASN A 22 -17.15 5.39 58.83
C ASN A 22 -16.75 4.47 57.65
N PRO A 23 -16.85 4.92 56.39
CA PRO A 23 -16.54 4.06 55.24
C PRO A 23 -15.07 3.63 55.20
N ARG A 24 -14.14 4.41 55.79
CA ARG A 24 -12.72 4.04 55.88
C ARG A 24 -12.46 2.85 56.80
N ALA A 25 -13.39 2.52 57.70
CA ALA A 25 -13.26 1.36 58.58
C ALA A 25 -13.21 0.03 57.80
N ILE A 26 -13.56 0.03 56.51
CA ILE A 26 -13.42 -1.15 55.65
C ILE A 26 -11.98 -1.67 55.56
N SER A 27 -10.97 -0.80 55.73
CA SER A 27 -9.55 -1.20 55.76
C SER A 27 -9.21 -2.12 56.94
N MET A 28 -10.02 -2.13 57.99
CA MET A 28 -9.82 -2.95 59.18
C MET A 28 -10.58 -4.28 59.12
N LEU A 29 -11.36 -4.53 58.06
CA LEU A 29 -12.17 -5.73 57.93
C LEU A 29 -11.43 -6.80 57.11
N ALA A 30 -11.35 -8.01 57.64
CA ALA A 30 -10.88 -9.16 56.89
C ALA A 30 -11.98 -9.66 55.96
N ASN A 31 -11.72 -9.71 54.64
CA ASN A 31 -12.63 -10.25 53.61
C ASN A 31 -14.07 -9.68 53.68
N PRO A 32 -14.28 -8.36 53.59
CA PRO A 32 -15.61 -7.77 53.68
C PRO A 32 -16.53 -8.28 52.57
N SER A 33 -17.76 -8.66 52.92
CA SER A 33 -18.75 -9.14 51.93
C SER A 33 -19.05 -8.08 50.86
N ALA A 34 -19.47 -8.51 49.66
CA ALA A 34 -19.83 -7.60 48.56
C ALA A 34 -20.85 -6.52 48.97
N ARG A 35 -21.78 -6.85 49.90
CA ARG A 35 -22.77 -5.90 50.43
C ARG A 35 -22.10 -4.83 51.31
N VAL A 36 -21.15 -5.21 52.16
CA VAL A 36 -20.37 -4.30 53.02
C VAL A 36 -19.45 -3.42 52.18
N GLN A 37 -18.72 -4.01 51.22
CA GLN A 37 -17.93 -3.27 50.23
C GLN A 37 -18.78 -2.21 49.52
N MET A 38 -19.99 -2.58 49.11
CA MET A 38 -20.87 -1.66 48.41
C MET A 38 -21.43 -0.55 49.32
N ALA A 39 -21.64 -0.82 50.60
CA ALA A 39 -22.03 0.23 51.55
C ALA A 39 -20.91 1.27 51.72
N ALA A 40 -19.64 0.82 51.81
CA ALA A 40 -18.49 1.71 51.92
C ALA A 40 -18.36 2.63 50.70
N VAL A 41 -18.27 2.03 49.51
CA VAL A 41 -18.02 2.74 48.24
C VAL A 41 -19.16 3.71 47.86
N ARG A 42 -20.41 3.42 48.28
CA ARG A 42 -21.53 4.36 48.07
C ARG A 42 -21.41 5.63 48.92
N ARG A 43 -20.80 5.55 50.10
CA ARG A 43 -20.58 6.74 50.95
C ARG A 43 -19.34 7.51 50.51
N ASP A 44 -18.25 6.81 50.23
CA ASP A 44 -16.99 7.40 49.79
C ASP A 44 -16.36 6.46 48.75
N ARG A 45 -16.28 6.91 47.50
CA ARG A 45 -15.75 6.09 46.40
C ARG A 45 -14.24 5.85 46.51
N SER A 46 -13.52 6.73 47.22
CA SER A 46 -12.07 6.65 47.34
C SER A 46 -11.62 5.45 48.18
N VAL A 47 -12.49 4.93 49.05
CA VAL A 47 -12.18 3.77 49.92
C VAL A 47 -12.00 2.46 49.15
N ILE A 48 -12.26 2.46 47.83
CA ILE A 48 -11.91 1.34 46.96
C ILE A 48 -10.43 0.97 47.06
N CYS A 49 -9.54 1.92 47.39
CA CYS A 49 -8.12 1.67 47.63
C CYS A 49 -7.83 0.77 48.84
N PHE A 50 -8.80 0.61 49.75
CA PHE A 50 -8.69 -0.25 50.93
C PHE A 50 -9.36 -1.62 50.75
N ILE A 51 -9.99 -1.88 49.60
CA ILE A 51 -10.70 -3.14 49.35
C ILE A 51 -9.80 -4.05 48.54
N ASP A 52 -9.36 -5.16 49.13
CA ASP A 52 -8.70 -6.22 48.36
C ASP A 52 -9.73 -6.94 47.48
N LYS A 53 -9.39 -7.13 46.19
CA LYS A 53 -10.21 -7.80 45.15
C LYS A 53 -11.70 -7.37 45.17
N PRO A 54 -12.03 -6.09 44.93
CA PRO A 54 -13.40 -5.63 44.90
C PRO A 54 -14.19 -6.31 43.78
N VAL A 55 -15.42 -6.75 44.05
CA VAL A 55 -16.28 -7.36 43.01
C VAL A 55 -16.65 -6.35 41.93
N GLU A 56 -16.92 -6.79 40.69
CA GLU A 56 -17.15 -5.90 39.54
C GLU A 56 -18.23 -4.82 39.79
N LYS A 57 -19.33 -5.16 40.48
CA LYS A 57 -20.38 -4.18 40.83
C LYS A 57 -19.87 -3.06 41.74
N VAL A 58 -18.95 -3.36 42.66
CA VAL A 58 -18.32 -2.39 43.56
C VAL A 58 -17.32 -1.53 42.77
N GLN A 59 -16.51 -2.16 41.90
CA GLN A 59 -15.61 -1.44 40.98
C GLN A 59 -16.38 -0.41 40.12
N LEU A 60 -17.49 -0.82 39.49
CA LEU A 60 -18.34 0.04 38.67
C LEU A 60 -18.86 1.25 39.47
N ALA A 61 -19.29 1.04 40.70
CA ALA A 61 -19.78 2.11 41.56
C ALA A 61 -18.65 3.06 42.01
N ALA A 62 -17.44 2.54 42.22
CA ALA A 62 -16.27 3.33 42.59
C ALA A 62 -15.80 4.25 41.46
N VAL A 63 -15.85 3.78 40.20
CA VAL A 63 -15.39 4.58 39.04
C VAL A 63 -16.46 5.49 38.44
N ARG A 64 -17.75 5.25 38.73
CA ARG A 64 -18.86 6.07 38.22
C ARG A 64 -18.68 7.52 38.64
N ASN A 65 -18.57 8.43 37.67
CA ASN A 65 -18.28 9.86 37.88
C ASN A 65 -16.99 10.14 38.69
N ALA A 66 -16.10 9.16 38.84
CA ALA A 66 -14.82 9.26 39.53
C ALA A 66 -13.76 8.38 38.82
N PRO A 67 -13.41 8.70 37.55
CA PRO A 67 -12.56 7.84 36.72
C PRO A 67 -11.16 7.63 37.30
N HIS A 68 -10.67 8.53 38.16
CA HIS A 68 -9.38 8.39 38.85
C HIS A 68 -9.32 7.19 39.79
N ASN A 69 -10.46 6.66 40.26
CA ASN A 69 -10.44 5.48 41.11
C ASN A 69 -9.98 4.21 40.40
N ILE A 70 -9.85 4.22 39.06
CA ILE A 70 -9.32 3.10 38.30
C ILE A 70 -7.87 2.74 38.70
N HIS A 71 -7.09 3.71 39.19
CA HIS A 71 -5.71 3.49 39.67
C HIS A 71 -5.63 2.53 40.85
N PHE A 72 -6.72 2.43 41.62
CA PHE A 72 -6.79 1.58 42.81
C PHE A 72 -7.35 0.18 42.53
N ILE A 73 -7.66 -0.13 41.27
CA ILE A 73 -8.23 -1.41 40.86
C ILE A 73 -7.16 -2.18 40.09
N ALA A 74 -6.57 -3.21 40.71
CA ALA A 74 -5.48 -3.98 40.10
C ALA A 74 -5.90 -4.72 38.81
N SER A 75 -7.14 -5.20 38.74
CA SER A 75 -7.67 -5.94 37.58
C SER A 75 -9.09 -5.50 37.25
N PRO A 76 -9.26 -4.34 36.59
CA PRO A 76 -10.58 -3.83 36.26
C PRO A 76 -11.20 -4.66 35.13
N GLY A 77 -12.43 -5.16 35.33
CA GLY A 77 -13.16 -5.87 34.29
C GLY A 77 -13.47 -4.97 33.07
N GLU A 78 -13.68 -5.55 31.89
CA GLU A 78 -13.92 -4.79 30.64
C GLU A 78 -15.03 -3.72 30.79
N ARG A 79 -16.11 -4.03 31.52
CA ARG A 79 -17.22 -3.07 31.74
C ARG A 79 -16.78 -1.86 32.56
N VAL A 80 -15.91 -2.08 33.55
CA VAL A 80 -15.33 -1.02 34.40
C VAL A 80 -14.40 -0.15 33.56
N GLN A 81 -13.53 -0.77 32.76
CA GLN A 81 -12.64 -0.07 31.83
C GLN A 81 -13.44 0.81 30.85
N LEU A 82 -14.46 0.25 30.19
CA LEU A 82 -15.33 1.00 29.28
C LEU A 82 -16.05 2.17 29.96
N SER A 83 -16.50 1.99 31.21
CA SER A 83 -17.14 3.08 31.97
C SER A 83 -16.17 4.25 32.20
N VAL A 84 -14.90 3.96 32.47
CA VAL A 84 -13.86 4.99 32.66
C VAL A 84 -13.54 5.69 31.34
N ILE A 85 -13.32 4.94 30.25
CA ILE A 85 -12.98 5.48 28.93
C ILE A 85 -14.13 6.32 28.34
N ARG A 86 -15.38 5.93 28.57
CA ARG A 86 -16.56 6.74 28.19
C ARG A 86 -16.65 8.05 28.96
N ALA A 87 -16.07 8.16 30.15
CA ALA A 87 -15.99 9.43 30.87
C ALA A 87 -14.74 10.24 30.45
N ARG A 88 -13.57 9.61 30.42
CA ARG A 88 -12.27 10.23 30.12
C ARG A 88 -11.37 9.28 29.32
N PRO A 89 -11.30 9.42 27.98
CA PRO A 89 -10.50 8.54 27.12
C PRO A 89 -9.01 8.48 27.45
N SER A 90 -8.42 9.59 27.91
CA SER A 90 -6.99 9.67 28.25
C SER A 90 -6.58 8.75 29.41
N TYR A 91 -7.54 8.24 30.19
CA TYR A 91 -7.25 7.30 31.27
C TYR A 91 -6.85 5.91 30.76
N ILE A 92 -6.91 5.65 29.46
CA ILE A 92 -6.44 4.40 28.86
C ILE A 92 -4.99 4.06 29.23
N GLY A 93 -4.13 5.07 29.38
CA GLY A 93 -2.73 4.88 29.79
C GLY A 93 -2.54 4.39 31.23
N PHE A 94 -3.60 4.44 32.05
CA PHE A 94 -3.61 3.98 33.44
C PHE A 94 -4.32 2.64 33.62
N ILE A 95 -4.95 2.11 32.57
CA ILE A 95 -5.61 0.81 32.61
C ILE A 95 -4.56 -0.25 32.28
N PRO A 96 -4.32 -1.24 33.17
CA PRO A 96 -3.49 -2.38 32.83
C PRO A 96 -4.20 -3.24 31.78
N ASP A 97 -3.49 -3.61 30.72
CA ASP A 97 -3.93 -4.51 29.65
C ASP A 97 -5.36 -4.24 29.13
N PRO A 98 -5.63 -3.04 28.56
CA PRO A 98 -6.96 -2.72 28.07
C PRO A 98 -7.34 -3.62 26.89
N SER A 99 -8.56 -4.16 26.88
CA SER A 99 -9.04 -4.97 25.76
C SER A 99 -9.11 -4.17 24.45
N GLU A 100 -9.04 -4.83 23.30
CA GLU A 100 -9.13 -4.16 21.97
C GLU A 100 -10.36 -3.24 21.91
N LYS A 101 -11.50 -3.69 22.44
CA LYS A 101 -12.74 -2.91 22.48
C LYS A 101 -12.63 -1.64 23.33
N VAL A 102 -11.90 -1.69 24.44
CA VAL A 102 -11.63 -0.52 25.30
C VAL A 102 -10.67 0.44 24.60
N GLN A 103 -9.63 -0.09 23.96
CA GLN A 103 -8.69 0.70 23.16
C GLN A 103 -9.39 1.42 22.01
N LEU A 104 -10.24 0.72 21.26
CA LEU A 104 -11.05 1.29 20.17
C LEU A 104 -11.96 2.40 20.69
N ALA A 105 -12.67 2.18 21.80
CA ALA A 105 -13.54 3.21 22.39
C ALA A 105 -12.78 4.47 22.81
N ALA A 106 -11.51 4.36 23.20
CA ALA A 106 -10.66 5.50 23.54
C ALA A 106 -10.24 6.27 22.28
N VAL A 107 -9.67 5.57 21.30
CA VAL A 107 -9.15 6.15 20.06
C VAL A 107 -10.26 6.68 19.15
N GLU A 108 -11.43 6.04 19.15
CA GLU A 108 -12.60 6.52 18.43
C GLU A 108 -13.03 7.92 18.90
N ARG A 109 -12.92 8.22 20.20
CA ARG A 109 -13.26 9.54 20.74
C ARG A 109 -12.11 10.54 20.66
N ARG A 110 -10.89 10.07 20.90
CA ARG A 110 -9.66 10.88 20.95
C ARG A 110 -8.50 10.10 20.34
N PRO A 111 -8.22 10.30 19.05
CA PRO A 111 -7.18 9.57 18.33
C PRO A 111 -5.79 9.67 18.98
N GLU A 112 -5.50 10.79 19.65
CA GLU A 112 -4.25 11.00 20.38
C GLU A 112 -4.02 9.98 21.51
N CYS A 113 -5.08 9.29 21.97
CA CYS A 113 -4.97 8.25 22.98
C CYS A 113 -4.15 7.04 22.52
N VAL A 114 -3.93 6.86 21.20
CA VAL A 114 -3.08 5.77 20.70
C VAL A 114 -1.66 5.85 21.27
N ALA A 115 -1.14 7.06 21.51
CA ALA A 115 0.18 7.30 22.11
C ALA A 115 0.28 6.81 23.57
N LEU A 116 -0.87 6.68 24.25
CA LEU A 116 -0.96 6.24 25.64
C LEU A 116 -1.08 4.72 25.78
N ILE A 117 -1.36 4.01 24.69
CA ILE A 117 -1.53 2.56 24.69
C ILE A 117 -0.17 1.91 24.43
N ARG A 118 0.29 1.07 25.37
CA ARG A 118 1.60 0.40 25.25
C ARG A 118 1.69 -0.54 24.04
N LYS A 119 0.63 -1.31 23.79
CA LYS A 119 0.54 -2.28 22.69
C LYS A 119 -0.82 -2.13 21.99
N PRO A 120 -0.99 -1.12 21.12
CA PRO A 120 -2.26 -0.91 20.43
C PRO A 120 -2.50 -2.02 19.41
N ALA A 121 -3.70 -2.61 19.42
CA ALA A 121 -4.09 -3.61 18.43
C ALA A 121 -4.09 -3.02 17.00
N GLU A 122 -3.88 -3.84 15.96
CA GLU A 122 -3.81 -3.38 14.55
C GLU A 122 -5.03 -2.52 14.15
N ARG A 123 -6.23 -2.91 14.57
CA ARG A 123 -7.47 -2.16 14.28
C ARG A 123 -7.51 -0.79 14.97
N VAL A 124 -6.90 -0.68 16.15
CA VAL A 124 -6.78 0.57 16.92
C VAL A 124 -5.78 1.50 16.25
N GLN A 125 -4.61 0.96 15.86
CA GLN A 125 -3.60 1.67 15.09
C GLN A 125 -4.19 2.23 13.79
N LEU A 126 -4.91 1.39 13.03
CA LEU A 126 -5.53 1.77 11.77
C LEU A 126 -6.59 2.86 11.97
N MET A 127 -7.43 2.75 13.01
CA MET A 127 -8.43 3.79 13.31
C MET A 127 -7.78 5.15 13.61
N ALA A 128 -6.69 5.18 14.37
CA ALA A 128 -5.98 6.42 14.66
C ALA A 128 -5.45 7.09 13.36
N VAL A 129 -4.77 6.31 12.53
CA VAL A 129 -4.18 6.79 11.26
C VAL A 129 -5.25 7.17 10.22
N LEU A 130 -6.36 6.44 10.16
CA LEU A 130 -7.48 6.77 9.29
C LEU A 130 -8.22 8.03 9.73
N LYS A 131 -8.11 8.46 10.98
CA LYS A 131 -8.57 9.79 11.40
C LYS A 131 -7.55 10.85 11.05
N ASP A 132 -6.29 10.63 11.43
CA ASP A 132 -5.20 11.54 11.11
C ASP A 132 -3.87 10.77 10.95
N PRO A 133 -3.23 10.83 9.77
CA PRO A 133 -1.94 10.18 9.52
C PRO A 133 -0.85 10.53 10.51
N GLN A 134 -0.88 11.73 11.13
CA GLN A 134 0.15 12.16 12.08
C GLN A 134 0.32 11.22 13.26
N HIS A 135 -0.74 10.48 13.61
CA HIS A 135 -0.70 9.51 14.70
C HIS A 135 0.21 8.31 14.42
N ILE A 136 0.66 8.08 13.18
CA ILE A 136 1.66 7.04 12.92
C ILE A 136 2.97 7.31 13.66
N ALA A 137 3.32 8.58 13.89
CA ALA A 137 4.49 8.96 14.68
C ALA A 137 4.39 8.55 16.16
N SER A 138 3.17 8.27 16.65
CA SER A 138 2.91 7.82 18.02
C SER A 138 2.86 6.30 18.16
N ILE A 139 2.96 5.55 17.06
CA ILE A 139 2.88 4.09 17.04
C ILE A 139 4.30 3.54 16.86
N ARG A 140 4.82 2.85 17.88
CA ARG A 140 6.20 2.32 17.86
C ARG A 140 6.42 1.27 16.77
N GLU A 141 5.48 0.34 16.62
CA GLU A 141 5.56 -0.76 15.66
C GLU A 141 4.27 -0.78 14.82
N PRO A 142 4.14 0.11 13.83
CA PRO A 142 2.95 0.17 13.00
C PRO A 142 2.88 -1.05 12.09
N ALA A 143 1.76 -1.77 12.12
CA ALA A 143 1.54 -2.89 11.21
C ALA A 143 1.60 -2.43 9.75
N MET A 144 2.00 -3.31 8.81
CA MET A 144 2.16 -2.95 7.39
C MET A 144 0.91 -2.27 6.80
N LYS A 145 -0.30 -2.72 7.15
CA LYS A 145 -1.54 -2.08 6.67
C LYS A 145 -1.71 -0.65 7.18
N VAL A 146 -1.26 -0.37 8.40
CA VAL A 146 -1.28 0.95 9.03
C VAL A 146 -0.26 1.86 8.34
N GLN A 147 0.95 1.35 8.08
CA GLN A 147 1.97 2.04 7.30
C GLN A 147 1.45 2.45 5.92
N LEU A 148 0.83 1.50 5.19
CA LEU A 148 0.22 1.76 3.89
C LEU A 148 -0.88 2.82 3.97
N ALA A 149 -1.75 2.75 4.97
CA ALA A 149 -2.84 3.73 5.13
C ALA A 149 -2.31 5.16 5.39
N ALA A 150 -1.25 5.31 6.17
CA ALA A 150 -0.62 6.62 6.41
C ALA A 150 -0.01 7.20 5.13
N VAL A 151 0.83 6.40 4.45
CA VAL A 151 1.52 6.82 3.21
C VAL A 151 0.55 7.04 2.05
N GLN A 152 -0.54 6.27 1.98
CA GLN A 152 -1.59 6.46 1.00
C GLN A 152 -2.32 7.79 1.19
N LYS A 153 -2.48 8.26 2.44
CA LYS A 153 -3.05 9.60 2.66
C LYS A 153 -2.06 10.69 2.31
N GLU A 154 -0.83 10.59 2.82
CA GLU A 154 0.22 11.55 2.51
C GLU A 154 1.61 10.88 2.55
N PRO A 155 2.35 10.89 1.42
CA PRO A 155 3.61 10.15 1.30
C PRO A 155 4.70 10.60 2.28
N GLU A 156 4.67 11.86 2.73
CA GLU A 156 5.68 12.42 3.63
C GLU A 156 5.70 11.73 5.00
N TYR A 157 4.59 11.11 5.43
CA TYR A 157 4.54 10.39 6.70
C TYR A 157 5.41 9.13 6.74
N ILE A 158 5.97 8.69 5.60
CA ILE A 158 7.00 7.64 5.60
C ILE A 158 8.20 8.02 6.49
N ARG A 159 8.48 9.32 6.68
CA ARG A 159 9.54 9.82 7.57
C ARG A 159 9.38 9.42 9.04
N HIS A 160 8.15 9.08 9.45
CA HIS A 160 7.81 8.68 10.81
C HIS A 160 7.78 7.16 10.99
N ILE A 161 8.01 6.40 9.93
CA ILE A 161 8.10 4.95 9.97
C ILE A 161 9.59 4.60 10.04
N GLU A 162 10.03 3.99 11.13
CA GLU A 162 11.44 3.68 11.35
C GLU A 162 11.96 2.68 10.31
N GLU A 163 11.18 1.62 10.06
CA GLU A 163 11.49 0.56 9.10
C GLU A 163 10.29 0.36 8.15
N PRO A 164 10.16 1.20 7.10
CA PRO A 164 9.06 1.05 6.14
C PRO A 164 9.30 -0.19 5.27
N ALA A 165 8.30 -1.08 5.22
CA ALA A 165 8.36 -2.23 4.32
C ALA A 165 8.52 -1.80 2.86
N GLU A 166 9.18 -2.60 2.01
CA GLU A 166 9.45 -2.24 0.61
C GLU A 166 8.17 -1.82 -0.16
N LYS A 167 7.04 -2.51 0.10
CA LYS A 167 5.74 -2.14 -0.49
C LYS A 167 5.26 -0.73 -0.08
N VAL A 168 5.56 -0.31 1.15
CA VAL A 168 5.24 1.02 1.67
C VAL A 168 6.14 2.07 1.03
N GLN A 169 7.42 1.75 0.86
CA GLN A 169 8.37 2.60 0.13
C GLN A 169 7.92 2.83 -1.31
N HIS A 170 7.57 1.77 -2.06
CA HIS A 170 7.03 1.88 -3.42
C HIS A 170 5.76 2.73 -3.48
N MET A 171 4.82 2.53 -2.55
CA MET A 171 3.61 3.35 -2.47
C MET A 171 3.93 4.84 -2.27
N ALA A 172 4.90 5.16 -1.40
CA ALA A 172 5.33 6.54 -1.17
C ALA A 172 5.90 7.16 -2.46
N ILE A 173 6.81 6.45 -3.12
CA ILE A 173 7.46 6.90 -4.35
C ILE A 173 6.46 7.06 -5.50
N GLN A 174 5.54 6.10 -5.67
CA GLN A 174 4.51 6.16 -6.71
C GLN A 174 3.63 7.41 -6.58
N ARG A 175 3.37 7.84 -5.33
CA ARG A 175 2.57 9.03 -5.03
C ARG A 175 3.37 10.32 -5.10
N ASN A 176 4.60 10.30 -4.60
CA ASN A 176 5.52 11.43 -4.64
C ASN A 176 6.98 10.93 -4.69
N PRO A 177 7.68 11.08 -5.84
CA PRO A 177 9.09 10.69 -5.96
C PRO A 177 10.01 11.40 -4.96
N ASP A 178 9.67 12.62 -4.52
CA ASP A 178 10.46 13.36 -3.54
C ASP A 178 10.40 12.73 -2.13
N ALA A 179 9.46 11.81 -1.88
CA ALA A 179 9.42 11.04 -0.64
C ALA A 179 10.68 10.19 -0.44
N LEU A 180 11.46 9.93 -1.50
CA LEU A 180 12.75 9.25 -1.44
C LEU A 180 13.70 9.88 -0.40
N ARG A 181 13.67 11.21 -0.26
CA ARG A 181 14.49 11.96 0.72
C ARG A 181 14.22 11.57 2.18
N HIS A 182 13.08 10.93 2.44
CA HIS A 182 12.65 10.52 3.78
C HIS A 182 12.92 9.04 4.08
N ILE A 183 13.37 8.26 3.09
CA ILE A 183 13.64 6.83 3.24
C ILE A 183 15.13 6.66 3.54
N LYS A 184 15.46 6.18 4.75
CA LYS A 184 16.87 6.01 5.18
C LYS A 184 17.63 4.96 4.38
N SER A 185 16.95 3.89 3.97
CA SER A 185 17.55 2.77 3.25
C SER A 185 16.59 2.25 2.18
N PRO A 186 16.46 2.98 1.05
CA PRO A 186 15.56 2.60 -0.03
C PRO A 186 16.09 1.35 -0.74
N ALA A 187 15.21 0.37 -0.98
CA ALA A 187 15.56 -0.79 -1.80
C ALA A 187 15.95 -0.35 -3.22
N GLU A 188 16.84 -1.08 -3.91
CA GLU A 188 17.28 -0.72 -5.27
C GLU A 188 16.10 -0.56 -6.26
N SER A 189 15.08 -1.41 -6.12
CA SER A 189 13.82 -1.33 -6.87
C SER A 189 13.11 0.02 -6.66
N VAL A 190 13.09 0.52 -5.42
CA VAL A 190 12.49 1.80 -4.99
C VAL A 190 13.31 2.97 -5.51
N GLN A 191 14.64 2.90 -5.40
CA GLN A 191 15.56 3.90 -5.95
C GLN A 191 15.35 4.07 -7.45
N LEU A 192 15.30 2.95 -8.18
CA LEU A 192 15.07 2.94 -9.63
C LEU A 192 13.71 3.53 -9.98
N ALA A 193 12.64 3.14 -9.28
CA ALA A 193 11.30 3.67 -9.50
C ALA A 193 11.24 5.19 -9.28
N ALA A 194 11.89 5.70 -8.23
CA ALA A 194 11.92 7.13 -7.92
C ALA A 194 12.64 7.93 -8.99
N VAL A 195 13.82 7.45 -9.42
CA VAL A 195 14.61 8.10 -10.47
C VAL A 195 13.95 8.02 -11.83
N GLN A 196 13.27 6.91 -12.16
CA GLN A 196 12.47 6.80 -13.38
C GLN A 196 11.28 7.76 -13.40
N ALA A 197 10.66 8.02 -12.24
CA ALA A 197 9.58 8.98 -12.12
C ALA A 197 10.07 10.43 -12.16
N ARG A 198 11.23 10.72 -11.55
CA ARG A 198 11.89 12.03 -11.59
C ARG A 198 13.41 11.86 -11.46
N GLY A 199 14.14 12.05 -12.56
CA GLY A 199 15.59 11.82 -12.61
C GLY A 199 16.40 12.60 -11.56
N GLU A 200 15.95 13.80 -11.18
CA GLU A 200 16.60 14.65 -10.17
C GLU A 200 16.63 14.02 -8.77
N THR A 201 15.74 13.06 -8.46
CA THR A 201 15.69 12.40 -7.14
C THR A 201 16.96 11.60 -6.82
N VAL A 202 17.80 11.32 -7.82
CA VAL A 202 19.13 10.72 -7.62
C VAL A 202 19.99 11.52 -6.64
N MET A 203 19.75 12.83 -6.51
CA MET A 203 20.44 13.70 -5.54
C MET A 203 20.21 13.32 -4.08
N TYR A 204 19.20 12.51 -3.79
CA TYR A 204 18.90 12.00 -2.45
C TYR A 204 19.60 10.66 -2.15
N LEU A 205 20.34 10.10 -3.11
CA LEU A 205 21.01 8.81 -3.00
C LEU A 205 22.52 9.02 -2.89
N ALA A 206 23.13 8.46 -1.84
CA ALA A 206 24.58 8.58 -1.63
C ALA A 206 25.38 7.67 -2.59
N ASP A 207 24.95 6.42 -2.77
CA ASP A 207 25.64 5.44 -3.63
C ASP A 207 24.62 4.67 -4.50
N PRO A 208 24.02 5.32 -5.50
CA PRO A 208 23.05 4.68 -6.37
C PRO A 208 23.74 3.64 -7.29
N PRO A 209 23.15 2.45 -7.48
CA PRO A 209 23.73 1.45 -8.38
C PRO A 209 23.73 1.93 -9.85
N GLU A 210 24.60 1.36 -10.69
CA GLU A 210 24.77 1.77 -12.10
C GLU A 210 23.44 1.90 -12.85
N ALA A 211 22.50 0.97 -12.63
CA ALA A 211 21.20 1.00 -13.29
C ALA A 211 20.37 2.25 -12.93
N VAL A 212 20.45 2.71 -11.68
CA VAL A 212 19.79 3.92 -11.18
C VAL A 212 20.49 5.17 -11.71
N GLN A 213 21.83 5.18 -11.71
CA GLN A 213 22.62 6.25 -12.32
C GLN A 213 22.27 6.44 -13.80
N LEU A 214 22.22 5.35 -14.56
CA LEU A 214 21.84 5.34 -15.98
C LEU A 214 20.41 5.85 -16.19
N ALA A 215 19.47 5.50 -15.31
CA ALA A 215 18.11 6.01 -15.38
C ALA A 215 18.07 7.54 -15.18
N ALA A 216 18.85 8.08 -14.23
CA ALA A 216 18.91 9.51 -13.96
C ALA A 216 19.41 10.32 -15.16
N VAL A 217 20.51 9.88 -15.77
CA VAL A 217 21.12 10.58 -16.93
C VAL A 217 20.33 10.38 -18.23
N ARG A 218 19.55 9.30 -18.35
CA ARG A 218 18.60 9.13 -19.46
C ARG A 218 17.42 10.09 -19.37
N SER A 219 16.99 10.42 -18.15
CA SER A 219 15.93 11.41 -17.93
C SER A 219 16.42 12.82 -18.28
N ASP A 220 17.60 13.20 -17.79
CA ASP A 220 18.31 14.43 -18.18
C ASP A 220 19.81 14.19 -17.97
N PRO A 221 20.64 14.27 -19.02
CA PRO A 221 22.10 14.09 -18.90
C PRO A 221 22.75 15.00 -17.84
N ARG A 222 22.17 16.18 -17.56
CA ARG A 222 22.68 17.12 -16.55
C ARG A 222 22.54 16.60 -15.12
N ASN A 223 21.74 15.56 -14.88
CA ASN A 223 21.64 14.91 -13.56
C ASN A 223 22.94 14.27 -13.10
N ILE A 224 23.91 14.04 -14.01
CA ILE A 224 25.24 13.55 -13.64
C ILE A 224 25.94 14.44 -12.60
N ARG A 225 25.60 15.74 -12.54
CA ARG A 225 26.11 16.68 -11.53
C ARG A 225 25.74 16.31 -10.09
N HIS A 226 24.69 15.50 -9.92
CA HIS A 226 24.18 15.04 -8.63
C HIS A 226 24.71 13.65 -8.25
N ILE A 227 25.48 13.00 -9.13
CA ILE A 227 26.06 11.68 -8.90
C ILE A 227 27.51 11.88 -8.50
N GLU A 228 27.86 11.55 -7.25
CA GLU A 228 29.22 11.76 -6.74
C GLU A 228 30.25 10.88 -7.47
N ASN A 229 29.92 9.61 -7.71
CA ASN A 229 30.79 8.62 -8.35
C ASN A 229 30.11 7.97 -9.56
N PRO A 230 29.99 8.67 -10.71
CA PRO A 230 29.36 8.11 -11.89
C PRO A 230 30.25 7.01 -12.49
N THR A 231 29.68 5.83 -12.73
CA THR A 231 30.39 4.73 -13.41
C THR A 231 30.85 5.14 -14.82
N GLU A 232 31.94 4.55 -15.32
CA GLU A 232 32.46 4.84 -16.66
C GLU A 232 31.38 4.76 -17.75
N LYS A 233 30.51 3.76 -17.67
CA LYS A 233 29.40 3.59 -18.61
C LYS A 233 28.36 4.73 -18.55
N VAL A 234 28.08 5.24 -17.35
CA VAL A 234 27.21 6.42 -17.17
C VAL A 234 27.88 7.66 -17.75
N GLN A 235 29.18 7.84 -17.51
CA GLN A 235 29.96 8.95 -18.06
C GLN A 235 29.96 8.93 -19.61
N LEU A 236 30.22 7.77 -20.22
CA LEU A 236 30.15 7.58 -21.68
C LEU A 236 28.74 7.86 -22.21
N SER A 237 27.70 7.39 -21.51
CA SER A 237 26.31 7.64 -21.89
C SER A 237 25.99 9.15 -21.92
N VAL A 238 26.52 9.94 -20.97
CA VAL A 238 26.34 11.39 -20.94
C VAL A 238 27.15 12.06 -22.04
N LEU A 239 28.40 11.63 -22.24
CA LEU A 239 29.29 12.16 -23.27
C LEU A 239 28.64 12.11 -24.66
N HIS A 240 28.04 10.97 -25.01
CA HIS A 240 27.38 10.80 -26.31
C HIS A 240 25.99 11.45 -26.40
N ALA A 241 25.35 11.75 -25.26
CA ALA A 241 24.00 12.32 -25.23
C ALA A 241 24.01 13.85 -25.30
N ASP A 242 24.84 14.53 -24.50
CA ASP A 242 24.87 15.99 -24.41
C ASP A 242 26.28 16.49 -24.08
N ARG A 243 26.88 17.21 -25.02
CA ARG A 243 28.20 17.85 -24.87
C ARG A 243 28.26 18.80 -23.68
N THR A 244 27.18 19.54 -23.40
CA THR A 244 27.13 20.49 -22.26
C THR A 244 27.02 19.77 -20.93
N ALA A 245 26.34 18.63 -20.88
CA ALA A 245 26.30 17.82 -19.67
C ALA A 245 27.63 17.07 -19.44
N ALA A 246 28.35 16.73 -20.50
CA ALA A 246 29.67 16.08 -20.40
C ALA A 246 30.69 16.90 -19.59
N THR A 247 30.58 18.25 -19.60
CA THR A 247 31.45 19.11 -18.79
C THR A 247 31.15 19.02 -17.28
N LEU A 248 30.01 18.46 -16.90
CA LEU A 248 29.58 18.27 -15.50
C LEU A 248 30.03 16.92 -14.93
N ILE A 249 30.73 16.10 -15.72
CA ILE A 249 31.25 14.81 -15.27
C ILE A 249 32.33 15.05 -14.20
N SER A 250 32.03 14.62 -12.97
CA SER A 250 32.99 14.58 -11.88
C SER A 250 33.91 13.37 -12.05
N SER A 251 35.22 13.56 -11.86
CA SER A 251 36.24 12.50 -11.95
C SER A 251 36.12 11.61 -13.22
N PRO A 252 36.28 12.20 -14.42
CA PRO A 252 36.13 11.47 -15.69
C PRO A 252 37.16 10.35 -15.84
N ALA A 253 36.73 9.17 -16.29
CA ALA A 253 37.61 8.05 -16.61
C ALA A 253 38.53 8.35 -17.80
N GLU A 254 39.70 7.71 -17.87
CA GLU A 254 40.67 7.97 -18.95
C GLU A 254 40.11 7.73 -20.35
N GLU A 255 39.27 6.71 -20.52
CA GLU A 255 38.59 6.45 -21.78
C GLU A 255 37.60 7.56 -22.16
N VAL A 256 36.85 8.07 -21.17
CA VAL A 256 35.92 9.19 -21.35
C VAL A 256 36.67 10.46 -21.75
N LYS A 257 37.84 10.73 -21.15
CA LYS A 257 38.71 11.86 -21.52
C LYS A 257 39.17 11.77 -22.97
N LYS A 258 39.66 10.60 -23.39
CA LYS A 258 40.11 10.35 -24.77
C LYS A 258 38.98 10.56 -25.78
N GLN A 259 37.80 10.01 -25.50
CA GLN A 259 36.64 10.14 -26.38
C GLN A 259 36.12 11.57 -26.43
N ALA A 260 36.11 12.30 -25.32
CA ALA A 260 35.71 13.71 -25.30
C ALA A 260 36.66 14.60 -26.12
N ALA A 261 37.96 14.34 -26.05
CA ALA A 261 38.95 15.02 -26.89
C ALA A 261 38.75 14.68 -28.37
N SER A 262 38.51 13.40 -28.70
CA SER A 262 38.30 12.97 -30.09
C SER A 262 36.99 13.47 -30.70
N LEU A 263 35.89 13.48 -29.95
CA LEU A 263 34.56 13.81 -30.47
C LEU A 263 34.29 15.32 -30.47
N TYR A 264 34.78 16.02 -29.45
CA TYR A 264 34.39 17.41 -29.20
C TYR A 264 35.58 18.36 -29.05
N GLY A 265 36.84 17.87 -29.12
CA GLY A 265 38.03 18.66 -28.80
C GLY A 265 38.02 19.14 -27.34
N LEU A 266 37.37 18.41 -26.43
CA LEU A 266 37.08 18.86 -25.08
C LEU A 266 37.99 18.16 -24.07
N GLU A 267 38.77 18.95 -23.30
CA GLU A 267 39.62 18.43 -22.23
C GLU A 267 38.84 18.33 -20.92
N LEU A 268 38.40 17.12 -20.57
CA LEU A 268 37.71 16.85 -19.30
C LEU A 268 38.73 16.71 -18.15
N GLY A 269 38.50 17.42 -17.03
CA GLY A 269 39.26 17.27 -15.79
C GLY A 269 40.32 18.34 -15.49
N LYS A 270 40.35 19.48 -16.19
CA LYS A 270 41.32 20.56 -15.92
C LYS A 270 40.94 21.59 -14.84
N ASP A 271 39.73 21.57 -14.28
CA ASP A 271 39.37 22.43 -13.14
C ASP A 271 38.41 21.71 -12.17
N ALA A 272 38.93 21.19 -11.05
CA ALA A 272 38.10 20.69 -9.94
C ALA A 272 38.73 21.00 -8.57
N GLY A 273 39.36 22.18 -8.45
CA GLY A 273 39.82 22.73 -7.17
C GLY A 273 39.35 24.16 -7.01
N LYS A 274 38.42 24.40 -6.07
CA LYS A 274 37.80 25.69 -5.66
C LYS A 274 36.70 26.26 -6.56
N LYS A 275 35.45 26.15 -6.08
CA LYS A 275 34.54 27.24 -5.66
C LYS A 275 33.13 26.65 -5.45
N THR A 276 32.76 26.36 -4.19
CA THR A 276 31.83 27.16 -3.36
C THR A 276 30.41 27.33 -3.93
N LYS A 277 29.45 26.83 -3.12
CA LYS A 277 28.17 27.42 -2.72
C LYS A 277 27.69 28.68 -3.46
N GLU A 278 26.38 28.70 -3.67
CA GLU A 278 25.50 29.84 -4.01
C GLU A 278 25.31 30.15 -5.51
N ALA A 279 24.12 29.84 -6.03
CA ALA A 279 23.11 30.86 -6.33
C ALA A 279 21.86 30.21 -6.94
N ARG A 280 20.75 30.32 -6.22
CA ARG A 280 19.39 30.30 -6.77
C ARG A 280 19.20 31.55 -7.60
N THR A 281 18.68 31.44 -8.82
CA THR A 281 17.74 32.43 -9.37
C THR A 281 16.91 31.80 -10.50
N HIS A 282 15.60 32.01 -10.39
CA HIS A 282 14.61 31.84 -11.45
C HIS A 282 14.89 32.78 -12.63
N GLY A 283 14.54 32.36 -13.85
CA GLY A 283 14.57 33.24 -15.02
C GLY A 283 14.26 32.56 -16.35
N SER A 284 12.96 32.37 -16.62
CA SER A 284 12.21 32.46 -17.89
C SER A 284 12.83 32.19 -19.27
N SER A 285 12.05 31.43 -20.05
CA SER A 285 11.79 31.49 -21.51
C SER A 285 12.86 31.05 -22.50
N ALA A 286 12.52 30.08 -23.35
CA ALA A 286 12.09 30.30 -24.73
C ALA A 286 11.75 28.97 -25.42
N ALA A 287 10.84 29.05 -26.39
CA ALA A 287 10.22 27.97 -27.17
C ALA A 287 11.19 26.99 -27.87
N PRO A 288 10.66 25.90 -28.45
CA PRO A 288 11.19 25.46 -29.73
C PRO A 288 10.15 25.44 -30.84
N ALA A 289 10.66 25.80 -32.01
CA ALA A 289 10.00 25.94 -33.28
C ALA A 289 9.46 24.62 -33.84
N LYS A 290 8.35 24.76 -34.59
CA LYS A 290 7.80 23.76 -35.50
C LYS A 290 8.88 23.23 -36.46
N ARG A 291 9.03 21.91 -36.52
CA ARG A 291 9.52 21.21 -37.72
C ARG A 291 8.40 20.31 -38.24
N THR A 292 7.93 20.68 -39.43
CA THR A 292 7.10 19.87 -40.31
C THR A 292 7.95 18.80 -40.98
N ALA A 293 7.46 17.56 -41.01
CA ALA A 293 7.85 16.58 -42.01
C ALA A 293 6.62 15.73 -42.36
N ALA A 294 6.15 15.92 -43.58
CA ALA A 294 5.04 15.19 -44.17
C ALA A 294 5.52 13.90 -44.86
N LYS A 295 4.55 12.98 -44.99
CA LYS A 295 4.42 11.90 -46.00
C LYS A 295 5.21 10.61 -45.65
N LYS A 296 4.57 9.44 -45.56
CA LYS A 296 3.69 8.81 -46.56
C LYS A 296 2.79 7.75 -45.92
N ALA A 297 1.49 7.87 -46.19
CA ALA A 297 0.58 6.73 -46.19
C ALA A 297 0.86 5.89 -47.45
N GLY A 298 0.90 4.58 -47.27
CA GLY A 298 0.94 3.59 -48.34
C GLY A 298 0.20 2.35 -47.87
N GLU A 299 -1.00 2.16 -48.40
CA GLU A 299 -1.75 0.90 -48.34
C GLU A 299 -0.89 -0.25 -48.88
N ALA A 300 -0.84 -1.36 -48.15
CA ALA A 300 -0.47 -2.66 -48.69
C ALA A 300 -1.20 -3.75 -47.89
N ALA A 301 -2.22 -4.32 -48.53
CA ALA A 301 -2.92 -5.51 -48.08
C ALA A 301 -1.93 -6.70 -47.91
N GLY A 302 -2.12 -7.48 -46.84
CA GLY A 302 -1.66 -8.87 -46.78
C GLY A 302 -0.23 -9.16 -46.31
N LYS A 303 0.48 -8.24 -45.63
CA LYS A 303 1.78 -8.58 -44.98
C LYS A 303 1.59 -8.90 -43.50
N LYS A 304 2.16 -10.03 -43.06
CA LYS A 304 2.32 -10.35 -41.62
C LYS A 304 3.01 -9.18 -40.90
N PRO A 305 2.52 -8.78 -39.71
CA PRO A 305 3.07 -7.65 -38.97
C PRO A 305 4.54 -7.91 -38.60
N SER A 306 5.39 -6.88 -38.71
CA SER A 306 6.79 -6.97 -38.29
C SER A 306 6.91 -7.17 -36.78
N ALA A 307 8.04 -7.74 -36.31
CA ALA A 307 8.27 -7.99 -34.88
C ALA A 307 8.17 -6.71 -34.02
N GLY A 308 8.58 -5.56 -34.58
CA GLY A 308 8.42 -4.25 -33.93
C GLY A 308 6.96 -3.84 -33.76
N GLN A 309 6.13 -4.04 -34.78
CA GLN A 309 4.69 -3.75 -34.71
C GLN A 309 3.96 -4.67 -33.73
N VAL A 310 4.35 -5.95 -33.65
CA VAL A 310 3.80 -6.88 -32.67
C VAL A 310 4.19 -6.47 -31.26
N LYS A 311 5.44 -6.05 -31.03
CA LYS A 311 5.89 -5.56 -29.72
C LYS A 311 5.13 -4.29 -29.29
N GLU A 312 4.98 -3.32 -30.18
CA GLU A 312 4.21 -2.11 -29.92
C GLU A 312 2.73 -2.41 -29.62
N ALA A 313 2.12 -3.34 -30.36
CA ALA A 313 0.76 -3.79 -30.09
C ALA A 313 0.63 -4.47 -28.72
N VAL A 314 1.63 -5.26 -28.31
CA VAL A 314 1.66 -5.93 -26.99
C VAL A 314 1.73 -4.90 -25.88
N GLU A 315 2.65 -3.93 -25.97
CA GLU A 315 2.80 -2.84 -24.99
C GLU A 315 1.55 -1.95 -24.94
N LYS A 316 0.84 -1.77 -26.06
CA LYS A 316 -0.43 -1.05 -26.09
C LYS A 316 -1.55 -1.82 -25.39
N LEU A 317 -1.67 -3.12 -25.64
CA LEU A 317 -2.68 -3.96 -24.99
C LEU A 317 -2.45 -4.04 -23.47
N ASP A 318 -1.21 -4.17 -23.01
CA ASP A 318 -0.91 -4.18 -21.57
C ASP A 318 -1.32 -2.86 -20.88
N ARG A 319 -1.08 -1.71 -21.54
CA ARG A 319 -1.53 -0.41 -21.04
C ARG A 319 -3.05 -0.29 -21.00
N GLU A 320 -3.75 -0.71 -22.06
CA GLU A 320 -5.22 -0.69 -22.08
C GLU A 320 -5.82 -1.60 -20.99
N ILE A 321 -5.26 -2.79 -20.75
CA ILE A 321 -5.71 -3.70 -19.67
C ILE A 321 -5.51 -3.04 -18.29
N GLN A 322 -4.37 -2.38 -18.06
CA GLN A 322 -4.12 -1.67 -16.80
C GLN A 322 -5.12 -0.53 -16.56
N GLU A 323 -5.42 0.24 -17.60
CA GLU A 323 -6.39 1.34 -17.53
C GLU A 323 -7.81 0.81 -17.27
N ILE A 324 -8.24 -0.23 -17.97
CA ILE A 324 -9.55 -0.87 -17.76
C ILE A 324 -9.69 -1.42 -16.33
N ASN A 325 -8.61 -2.01 -15.79
CA ASN A 325 -8.60 -2.52 -14.42
C ASN A 325 -8.67 -1.38 -13.39
N ARG A 326 -8.00 -0.27 -13.66
CA ARG A 326 -8.04 0.93 -12.82
C ARG A 326 -9.44 1.53 -12.79
N GLU A 327 -10.08 1.73 -13.94
CA GLU A 327 -11.44 2.25 -14.04
C GLU A 327 -12.46 1.36 -13.31
N TYR A 328 -12.35 0.03 -13.43
CA TYR A 328 -13.22 -0.89 -12.70
C TYR A 328 -13.03 -0.77 -11.17
N TYR A 329 -11.79 -0.59 -10.72
CA TYR A 329 -11.49 -0.41 -9.31
C TYR A 329 -12.01 0.94 -8.79
N GLU A 330 -11.86 2.02 -9.55
CA GLU A 330 -12.42 3.34 -9.25
C GLU A 330 -13.95 3.29 -9.15
N ALA A 331 -14.62 2.67 -10.13
CA ALA A 331 -16.07 2.44 -10.08
C ALA A 331 -16.50 1.60 -8.86
N GLY A 332 -15.68 0.62 -8.45
CA GLY A 332 -15.93 -0.17 -7.25
C GLY A 332 -15.75 0.60 -5.93
N LEU A 333 -14.93 1.66 -5.93
CA LEU A 333 -14.82 2.58 -4.79
C LEU A 333 -16.00 3.55 -4.75
N GLU A 334 -16.42 4.08 -5.90
CA GLU A 334 -17.58 4.98 -6.00
C GLU A 334 -18.87 4.27 -5.54
N ALA A 335 -19.06 3.01 -5.93
CA ALA A 335 -20.20 2.20 -5.50
C ALA A 335 -20.27 1.96 -3.97
N GLN A 336 -19.19 2.17 -3.22
CA GLN A 336 -19.24 2.08 -1.76
C GLN A 336 -20.05 3.22 -1.13
N TYR A 337 -20.19 4.34 -1.84
CA TYR A 337 -20.93 5.52 -1.41
C TYR A 337 -22.38 5.55 -1.93
N SER A 338 -22.85 4.49 -2.60
CA SER A 338 -24.23 4.38 -3.08
C SER A 338 -25.25 4.39 -1.94
N GLY A 339 -26.46 4.90 -2.21
CA GLY A 339 -27.51 5.14 -1.21
C GLY A 339 -28.08 3.87 -0.58
N SER A 340 -27.95 2.71 -1.25
CA SER A 340 -28.37 1.41 -0.75
C SER A 340 -27.45 0.26 -1.20
N GLY A 341 -27.52 -0.86 -0.49
CA GLY A 341 -26.80 -2.10 -0.87
C GLY A 341 -27.27 -2.70 -2.20
N VAL A 342 -28.52 -2.43 -2.60
CA VAL A 342 -29.06 -2.87 -3.90
C VAL A 342 -28.47 -2.04 -5.04
N GLU A 343 -28.40 -0.72 -4.87
CA GLU A 343 -27.73 0.17 -5.83
C GLU A 343 -26.24 -0.17 -5.96
N ARG A 344 -25.56 -0.46 -4.84
CA ARG A 344 -24.16 -0.91 -4.85
C ARG A 344 -23.96 -2.15 -5.71
N ALA A 345 -24.83 -3.15 -5.54
CA ALA A 345 -24.74 -4.40 -6.29
C ALA A 345 -24.93 -4.15 -7.79
N ARG A 346 -25.91 -3.32 -8.15
CA ARG A 346 -26.18 -2.94 -9.54
C ARG A 346 -25.02 -2.14 -10.17
N GLU A 347 -24.46 -1.16 -9.46
CA GLU A 347 -23.33 -0.36 -9.96
C GLU A 347 -22.07 -1.19 -10.17
N LEU A 348 -21.80 -2.15 -9.27
CA LEU A 348 -20.70 -3.10 -9.41
C LEU A 348 -20.92 -4.07 -10.59
N GLU A 349 -22.15 -4.54 -10.80
CA GLU A 349 -22.52 -5.37 -11.95
C GLU A 349 -22.31 -4.60 -13.26
N GLU A 350 -22.84 -3.37 -13.36
CA GLU A 350 -22.66 -2.51 -14.53
C GLU A 350 -21.18 -2.16 -14.78
N ALA A 351 -20.39 -1.95 -13.73
CA ALA A 351 -18.95 -1.74 -13.84
C ALA A 351 -18.25 -3.00 -14.37
N GLY A 352 -18.68 -4.19 -13.93
CA GLY A 352 -18.20 -5.48 -14.43
C GLY A 352 -18.46 -5.64 -15.92
N GLU A 353 -19.70 -5.40 -16.36
CA GLU A 353 -20.06 -5.45 -17.78
C GLU A 353 -19.29 -4.43 -18.62
N ARG A 354 -19.09 -3.21 -18.11
CA ARG A 354 -18.26 -2.18 -18.77
C ARG A 354 -16.82 -2.65 -18.94
N ARG A 355 -16.24 -3.27 -17.90
CA ARG A 355 -14.89 -3.83 -17.95
C ARG A 355 -14.78 -4.92 -19.01
N GLU A 356 -15.75 -5.84 -19.07
CA GLU A 356 -15.75 -6.92 -20.06
C GLU A 356 -15.84 -6.38 -21.49
N ARG A 357 -16.72 -5.42 -21.75
CA ARG A 357 -16.87 -4.78 -23.06
C ARG A 357 -15.57 -4.10 -23.51
N LYS A 358 -14.90 -3.39 -22.59
CA LYS A 358 -13.61 -2.74 -22.87
C LYS A 358 -12.49 -3.76 -23.10
N LEU A 359 -12.41 -4.82 -22.30
CA LEU A 359 -11.41 -5.88 -22.50
C LEU A 359 -11.58 -6.58 -23.85
N ALA A 360 -12.82 -6.92 -24.23
CA ALA A 360 -13.10 -7.52 -25.53
C ALA A 360 -12.66 -6.61 -26.68
N GLY A 361 -13.02 -5.31 -26.62
CA GLY A 361 -12.62 -4.33 -27.63
C GLY A 361 -11.11 -4.10 -27.72
N ALA A 362 -10.41 -4.04 -26.58
CA ALA A 362 -8.95 -3.93 -26.54
C ALA A 362 -8.28 -5.15 -27.18
N CYS A 363 -8.75 -6.35 -26.83
CA CYS A 363 -8.23 -7.60 -27.37
C CYS A 363 -8.53 -7.75 -28.87
N GLU A 364 -9.67 -7.26 -29.36
CA GLU A 364 -10.03 -7.28 -30.78
C GLU A 364 -9.16 -6.32 -31.61
N LYS A 365 -8.92 -5.10 -31.09
CA LYS A 365 -7.98 -4.14 -31.69
C LYS A 365 -6.58 -4.72 -31.76
N PHE A 366 -6.11 -5.31 -30.67
CA PHE A 366 -4.82 -5.99 -30.60
C PHE A 366 -4.74 -7.11 -31.64
N ASN A 367 -5.75 -7.98 -31.71
CA ASN A 367 -5.79 -9.10 -32.64
C ASN A 367 -5.77 -8.63 -34.10
N SER A 368 -6.49 -7.56 -34.42
CA SER A 368 -6.48 -6.95 -35.76
C SER A 368 -5.11 -6.41 -36.18
N SER A 369 -4.27 -6.01 -35.22
CA SER A 369 -2.92 -5.48 -35.47
C SER A 369 -1.82 -6.54 -35.41
N ALA A 370 -1.91 -7.49 -34.46
CA ALA A 370 -0.83 -8.44 -34.15
C ALA A 370 -1.05 -9.84 -34.75
N VAL A 371 -2.31 -10.26 -34.99
CA VAL A 371 -2.64 -11.60 -35.51
C VAL A 371 -3.77 -11.48 -36.57
N PRO A 372 -3.48 -10.87 -37.74
CA PRO A 372 -4.49 -10.59 -38.76
C PRO A 372 -5.18 -11.85 -39.32
N ASP A 373 -4.52 -13.01 -39.25
CA ASP A 373 -5.08 -14.32 -39.64
C ASP A 373 -6.28 -14.76 -38.77
N LYS A 374 -6.51 -14.07 -37.65
CA LYS A 374 -7.62 -14.30 -36.72
C LYS A 374 -8.54 -13.08 -36.60
N LYS A 375 -8.47 -12.12 -37.53
CA LYS A 375 -9.38 -10.98 -37.59
C LYS A 375 -10.83 -11.47 -37.71
N GLY A 376 -11.72 -11.00 -36.83
CA GLY A 376 -13.11 -11.45 -36.74
C GLY A 376 -13.38 -12.61 -35.77
N CYS A 377 -12.41 -13.01 -34.93
CA CYS A 377 -12.71 -13.88 -33.79
C CYS A 377 -13.60 -13.14 -32.78
N ASP A 378 -14.64 -13.81 -32.29
CA ASP A 378 -15.47 -13.29 -31.20
C ASP A 378 -14.66 -13.32 -29.88
N MET A 379 -14.00 -12.20 -29.61
CA MET A 379 -13.17 -12.02 -28.43
C MET A 379 -14.00 -12.03 -27.14
N GLY A 380 -15.27 -11.61 -27.21
CA GLY A 380 -16.19 -11.67 -26.08
C GLY A 380 -16.46 -13.13 -25.66
N ASN A 381 -16.72 -14.01 -26.63
CA ASN A 381 -16.90 -15.43 -26.34
C ASN A 381 -15.62 -16.09 -25.80
N ILE A 382 -14.45 -15.76 -26.35
CA ILE A 382 -13.16 -16.29 -25.86
C ILE A 382 -12.91 -15.87 -24.40
N ILE A 383 -13.15 -14.61 -24.05
CA ILE A 383 -13.00 -14.11 -22.67
C ILE A 383 -13.97 -14.86 -21.73
N ARG A 384 -15.21 -15.10 -22.16
CA ARG A 384 -16.21 -15.85 -21.39
C ARG A 384 -15.78 -17.30 -21.16
N GLU A 385 -15.29 -17.98 -22.19
CA GLU A 385 -14.74 -19.34 -22.07
C GLU A 385 -13.51 -19.40 -21.16
N LEU A 386 -12.62 -18.40 -21.20
CA LEU A 386 -11.48 -18.31 -20.28
C LEU A 386 -11.95 -18.18 -18.82
N ARG A 387 -12.92 -17.28 -18.55
CA ARG A 387 -13.48 -17.11 -17.20
C ARG A 387 -14.18 -18.38 -16.71
N ALA A 388 -14.92 -19.08 -17.57
CA ALA A 388 -15.54 -20.36 -17.24
C ALA A 388 -14.51 -21.44 -16.83
N LYS A 389 -13.28 -21.32 -17.32
CA LYS A 389 -12.14 -22.17 -16.93
C LYS A 389 -11.33 -21.62 -15.74
N GLY A 390 -11.84 -20.62 -15.03
CA GLY A 390 -11.22 -20.04 -13.83
C GLY A 390 -10.03 -19.13 -14.12
N VAL A 391 -9.90 -18.63 -15.35
CA VAL A 391 -8.82 -17.72 -15.74
C VAL A 391 -9.15 -16.29 -15.32
N ALA A 392 -8.21 -15.66 -14.62
CA ALA A 392 -8.23 -14.24 -14.28
C ALA A 392 -7.78 -13.43 -15.52
N VAL A 393 -8.68 -13.23 -16.48
CA VAL A 393 -8.38 -12.57 -17.77
C VAL A 393 -7.76 -11.20 -17.57
N GLU A 394 -8.22 -10.45 -16.57
CA GLU A 394 -7.69 -9.15 -16.19
C GLU A 394 -6.21 -9.14 -15.73
N SER A 395 -5.68 -10.30 -15.33
CA SER A 395 -4.30 -10.45 -14.87
C SER A 395 -3.39 -11.05 -15.95
N MET A 396 -3.95 -11.35 -17.13
CA MET A 396 -3.24 -11.99 -18.21
C MET A 396 -2.37 -10.98 -18.96
N LYS A 397 -1.08 -11.29 -19.14
CA LYS A 397 -0.16 -10.42 -19.89
C LYS A 397 -0.49 -10.44 -21.38
N ALA A 398 -0.26 -9.34 -22.09
CA ALA A 398 -0.45 -9.26 -23.53
C ALA A 398 0.42 -10.28 -24.32
N GLU A 399 1.60 -10.65 -23.81
CA GLU A 399 2.41 -11.74 -24.37
C GLU A 399 1.73 -13.11 -24.27
N GLN A 400 1.08 -13.39 -23.14
CA GLN A 400 0.29 -14.60 -22.94
C GLN A 400 -0.93 -14.58 -23.86
N TRP A 401 -1.55 -13.41 -24.06
CA TRP A 401 -2.65 -13.23 -25.00
C TRP A 401 -2.22 -13.49 -26.44
N ASN A 402 -1.10 -12.90 -26.87
CA ASN A 402 -0.52 -13.11 -28.19
C ASN A 402 -0.19 -14.58 -28.43
N THR A 403 0.42 -15.24 -27.45
CA THR A 403 0.78 -16.67 -27.55
C THR A 403 -0.46 -17.56 -27.67
N LEU A 404 -1.52 -17.27 -26.90
CA LEU A 404 -2.81 -17.96 -27.00
C LEU A 404 -3.46 -17.73 -28.39
N MET A 405 -3.42 -16.50 -28.88
CA MET A 405 -3.95 -16.14 -30.20
C MET A 405 -3.13 -16.73 -31.34
N GLN A 406 -1.86 -17.06 -31.15
CA GLN A 406 -1.09 -17.86 -32.11
C GLN A 406 -1.46 -19.35 -32.09
N GLY A 407 -2.37 -19.78 -31.21
CA GLY A 407 -2.76 -21.18 -31.04
C GLY A 407 -1.73 -22.01 -30.26
N LYS A 408 -0.77 -21.37 -29.59
CA LYS A 408 0.21 -22.04 -28.73
C LYS A 408 -0.37 -22.23 -27.32
N ALA A 409 0.16 -23.23 -26.62
CA ALA A 409 -0.23 -23.51 -25.24
C ALA A 409 0.31 -22.43 -24.29
N VAL A 410 -0.56 -21.90 -23.44
CA VAL A 410 -0.24 -20.86 -22.45
C VAL A 410 -0.76 -21.31 -21.09
N LYS A 411 -0.01 -21.03 -20.01
CA LYS A 411 -0.52 -21.17 -18.64
C LYS A 411 -1.01 -19.81 -18.15
N PRO A 412 -2.32 -19.51 -18.28
CA PRO A 412 -2.84 -18.23 -17.86
C PRO A 412 -2.98 -18.15 -16.33
N PRO A 413 -3.06 -16.94 -15.77
CA PRO A 413 -3.30 -16.74 -14.34
C PRO A 413 -4.68 -17.27 -13.94
N THR A 414 -4.76 -17.97 -12.81
CA THR A 414 -6.01 -18.55 -12.27
C THR A 414 -6.49 -17.77 -11.06
N VAL A 415 -7.81 -17.68 -10.89
CA VAL A 415 -8.43 -17.06 -9.70
C VAL A 415 -8.14 -17.91 -8.46
N THR A 416 -7.54 -17.32 -7.43
CA THR A 416 -7.25 -17.96 -6.14
C THR A 416 -8.53 -18.49 -5.49
N GLY A 417 -8.58 -19.80 -5.21
CA GLY A 417 -9.73 -20.47 -4.57
C GLY A 417 -10.44 -21.51 -5.44
N MET A 418 -10.22 -21.52 -6.76
CA MET A 418 -10.63 -22.64 -7.60
C MET A 418 -9.52 -23.70 -7.63
N ALA A 419 -9.76 -24.84 -6.99
CA ALA A 419 -8.83 -25.96 -6.94
C ALA A 419 -8.66 -26.59 -8.35
N GLY A 420 -7.56 -26.25 -9.01
CA GLY A 420 -7.15 -26.89 -10.25
C GLY A 420 -5.76 -26.42 -10.64
N LYS A 421 -4.76 -27.32 -10.64
CA LYS A 421 -3.43 -27.06 -11.21
C LYS A 421 -3.61 -26.39 -12.57
N GLY A 422 -3.11 -25.17 -12.74
CA GLY A 422 -3.28 -24.36 -13.95
C GLY A 422 -2.90 -25.13 -15.21
N SER A 423 -3.90 -25.74 -15.85
CA SER A 423 -3.74 -26.50 -17.09
C SER A 423 -3.37 -25.53 -18.20
N ALA A 424 -2.37 -25.87 -19.01
CA ALA A 424 -2.05 -25.06 -20.17
C ALA A 424 -3.24 -25.05 -21.14
N LEU A 425 -3.65 -23.88 -21.61
CA LEU A 425 -4.76 -23.69 -22.54
C LEU A 425 -4.22 -23.30 -23.92
N MET A 426 -4.85 -23.78 -24.98
CA MET A 426 -4.57 -23.37 -26.35
C MET A 426 -5.86 -23.09 -27.10
N LEU A 427 -5.80 -22.16 -28.07
CA LEU A 427 -6.93 -21.86 -28.94
C LEU A 427 -6.90 -22.79 -30.16
N SER A 428 -7.96 -23.57 -30.37
CA SER A 428 -8.08 -24.50 -31.51
C SER A 428 -9.17 -24.06 -32.48
N LYS A 429 -8.92 -24.23 -33.78
CA LYS A 429 -9.90 -23.94 -34.83
C LYS A 429 -10.87 -25.12 -34.98
N THR A 430 -12.16 -24.82 -35.04
CA THR A 430 -13.27 -25.76 -35.25
C THR A 430 -14.15 -25.24 -36.39
N PRO A 431 -15.04 -26.08 -36.98
CA PRO A 431 -15.96 -25.61 -38.02
C PRO A 431 -16.88 -24.47 -37.57
N ALA A 432 -17.16 -24.35 -36.27
CA ALA A 432 -17.99 -23.30 -35.67
C ALA A 432 -17.19 -22.05 -35.20
N GLY A 433 -15.87 -22.00 -35.43
CA GLY A 433 -15.01 -20.89 -34.98
C GLY A 433 -13.82 -21.35 -34.13
N TYR A 434 -13.46 -20.58 -33.10
CA TYR A 434 -12.35 -20.90 -32.21
C TYR A 434 -12.83 -21.30 -30.82
N THR A 435 -12.24 -22.36 -30.26
CA THR A 435 -12.58 -22.87 -28.91
C THR A 435 -11.33 -23.13 -28.09
N LEU A 436 -11.43 -22.97 -26.77
CA LEU A 436 -10.34 -23.24 -25.84
C LEU A 436 -10.23 -24.73 -25.49
N LYS A 437 -9.04 -25.29 -25.65
CA LYS A 437 -8.72 -26.67 -25.22
C LYS A 437 -7.68 -26.67 -24.11
N ALA A 438 -7.85 -27.56 -23.14
CA ALA A 438 -6.81 -27.84 -22.14
C ALA A 438 -5.78 -28.81 -22.73
N VAL A 439 -4.51 -28.52 -22.52
CA VAL A 439 -3.38 -29.33 -22.97
C VAL A 439 -2.91 -30.15 -21.77
N ASN A 440 -3.25 -31.44 -21.77
CA ASN A 440 -2.74 -32.39 -20.79
C ASN A 440 -1.30 -32.76 -21.17
N SER A 441 -0.36 -32.67 -20.22
CA SER A 441 1.09 -32.86 -20.40
C SER A 441 1.55 -34.25 -20.86
N ILE A 442 0.66 -35.11 -21.38
CA ILE A 442 0.99 -36.49 -21.78
C ILE A 442 1.37 -36.57 -23.28
N ASN A 443 1.05 -35.56 -24.10
CA ASN A 443 1.31 -35.63 -25.55
C ASN A 443 2.53 -34.82 -26.04
N SER A 444 3.35 -34.24 -25.17
CA SER A 444 4.57 -33.53 -25.60
C SER A 444 5.79 -34.43 -25.82
N ILE A 445 5.71 -35.74 -25.52
CA ILE A 445 6.83 -36.69 -25.70
C ILE A 445 6.77 -37.42 -27.06
N SER A 446 5.65 -37.38 -27.79
CA SER A 446 5.49 -38.19 -29.03
C SER A 446 5.75 -37.45 -30.35
N ARG A 447 6.42 -36.28 -30.35
CA ARG A 447 6.82 -35.61 -31.62
C ARG A 447 8.32 -35.37 -31.79
N GLN A 448 9.15 -35.75 -30.82
CA GLN A 448 10.61 -35.70 -30.96
C GLN A 448 11.24 -37.06 -31.31
N ALA A 449 10.45 -38.14 -31.44
CA ALA A 449 10.92 -39.51 -31.68
C ALA A 449 10.49 -40.08 -33.05
N GLY A 450 10.26 -39.22 -34.05
CA GLY A 450 9.85 -39.63 -35.41
C GLY A 450 10.61 -38.93 -36.54
N ALA A 451 11.78 -38.38 -36.24
CA ALA A 451 12.65 -37.72 -37.24
C ALA A 451 14.08 -38.28 -37.26
N ASP A 452 14.32 -39.40 -36.57
CA ASP A 452 15.53 -40.22 -36.72
C ASP A 452 15.08 -41.69 -36.88
N MET A 453 14.55 -42.01 -38.06
CA MET A 453 14.49 -43.35 -38.67
C MET A 453 14.36 -43.15 -40.19
#